data_AF-A0A3G9D0Q2-F1
#
_entry.id   AF-A0A3G9D0Q2-F1
#
_cell.length_a   1.000
_cell.length_b   1.000
_cell.length_c   1.000
_cell.angle_alpha   90.00
_cell.angle_beta   90.00
_cell.angle_gamma   90.00
#
_symmetry.space_group_name_H-M   'P 1'
#
loop_
_entity.id
_entity.type
_entity.pdbx_description
1 polymer ?
#
loop_
_entity_poly.entity_id
_entity_poly.type
_entity_poly.pdbx_seq_one_letter_code
_entity_poly.pdbx_strand_id
1 'polypeptide(L)'
;MFNKVLVANRGEIAIRVMRACRELNIKSVAIYSDADKNSLFARYADESHPLGGSTPAESYLRIDKIIDIAEKSGAEAIHPGYGFLAENPKLGMECEKHGIKLIGPKSSVIEAMGDKIRARKLMKKADVPVIPGTVEGVKEADKAVKVAEEIGYPVIIKASAGGGGIGMRTVYEEDELVRAIESTQSVASSAFGDPTVYIEKYLEKPRHIEFQVLADEHGNTIHLNERECSIQRRHQKLIEESPSPIMTPEFREEMGAAAVRAAEYIGYTNAGTVEFLYSNGDFYFLEMNTRIQVEHPITEVITGVDLVKEQIKIASGEEICCSQEDISVRGHAIECRINAEDPLSDFKPTPGKITGYRSPGGIGVRVDSGVYMNYEIPSYYDSMIAKLIVWGRNRAEAIERMKRALAEYIILGVKTTIPFHKAIMRNEAFKKGELHTHFVDQHRKKIEEEMRRIVIEDKEMVSRLQSTFLPSKKVAAISAAIGSYMASNKRVLK
;
A
#
# COMPACT_ATOMS: atom_id res chain seq x y z
N MET A 1 5.75 -22.31 16.38
CA MET A 1 5.05 -21.02 16.53
C MET A 1 5.76 -20.13 17.53
N PHE A 2 5.85 -18.82 17.27
CA PHE A 2 6.42 -17.85 18.21
C PHE A 2 5.52 -17.63 19.44
N ASN A 3 6.12 -17.24 20.56
CA ASN A 3 5.42 -16.79 21.76
C ASN A 3 5.16 -15.29 21.76
N LYS A 4 6.07 -14.50 21.18
CA LYS A 4 6.00 -13.03 21.17
C LYS A 4 6.59 -12.45 19.89
N VAL A 5 5.83 -11.56 19.24
CA VAL A 5 6.20 -10.87 17.99
C VAL A 5 6.17 -9.36 18.22
N LEU A 6 7.25 -8.68 17.84
CA LEU A 6 7.28 -7.22 17.76
C LEU A 6 6.81 -6.76 16.39
N VAL A 7 5.93 -5.77 16.36
CA VAL A 7 5.44 -5.19 15.10
C VAL A 7 6.17 -3.87 14.86
N ALA A 8 7.13 -3.89 13.94
CA ALA A 8 7.96 -2.73 13.60
C ALA A 8 7.27 -1.78 12.62
N ASN A 9 6.03 -1.39 12.94
CA ASN A 9 5.21 -0.52 12.11
C ASN A 9 4.15 0.22 12.97
N ARG A 10 3.31 1.01 12.32
CA ARG A 10 2.26 1.84 12.92
C ARG A 10 0.92 1.66 12.21
N GLY A 11 -0.08 2.41 12.66
CA GLY A 11 -1.35 2.57 11.94
C GLY A 11 -2.16 1.28 11.81
N GLU A 12 -2.88 1.14 10.69
CA GLU A 12 -3.78 0.00 10.47
C GLU A 12 -3.02 -1.33 10.38
N ILE A 13 -1.88 -1.36 9.69
CA ILE A 13 -1.13 -2.60 9.48
C ILE A 13 -0.58 -3.16 10.79
N ALA A 14 -0.19 -2.29 11.72
CA ALA A 14 0.22 -2.72 13.05
C ALA A 14 -0.93 -3.48 13.76
N ILE A 15 -2.15 -2.95 13.70
CA ILE A 15 -3.34 -3.61 14.27
C ILE A 15 -3.65 -4.90 13.51
N ARG A 16 -3.55 -4.91 12.18
CA ARG A 16 -3.79 -6.10 11.34
C ARG A 16 -2.88 -7.26 11.72
N VAL A 17 -1.59 -6.98 11.96
CA VAL A 17 -0.62 -7.98 12.42
C VAL A 17 -0.92 -8.42 13.85
N MET A 18 -1.19 -7.49 14.75
CA MET A 18 -1.52 -7.83 16.15
C MET A 18 -2.81 -8.67 16.26
N ARG A 19 -3.79 -8.46 15.38
CA ARG A 19 -4.99 -9.32 15.27
C ARG A 19 -4.60 -10.75 14.89
N ALA A 20 -3.74 -10.93 13.87
CA ALA A 20 -3.24 -12.25 13.48
C ALA A 20 -2.48 -12.92 14.64
N CYS A 21 -1.57 -12.19 15.30
CA CYS A 21 -0.87 -12.69 16.48
C CYS A 21 -1.85 -13.15 17.56
N ARG A 22 -2.85 -12.34 17.91
CA ARG A 22 -3.84 -12.66 18.94
C ARG A 22 -4.65 -13.91 18.60
N GLU A 23 -5.08 -14.06 17.35
CA GLU A 23 -5.82 -15.26 16.90
C GLU A 23 -4.93 -16.52 16.86
N LEU A 24 -3.61 -16.35 16.71
CA LEU A 24 -2.62 -17.43 16.83
C LEU A 24 -2.12 -17.63 18.28
N ASN A 25 -2.68 -16.93 19.28
CA ASN A 25 -2.25 -16.95 20.68
C ASN A 25 -0.79 -16.48 20.91
N ILE A 26 -0.32 -15.55 20.09
CA ILE A 26 1.02 -14.95 20.16
C ILE A 26 0.91 -13.56 20.78
N LYS A 27 1.77 -13.26 21.76
CA LYS A 27 1.85 -11.92 22.36
C LYS A 27 2.43 -10.93 21.36
N SER A 28 1.94 -9.71 21.39
CA SER A 28 2.33 -8.65 20.48
C SER A 28 2.99 -7.48 21.21
N VAL A 29 4.06 -6.94 20.62
CA VAL A 29 4.75 -5.74 21.08
C VAL A 29 4.59 -4.63 20.06
N ALA A 30 4.06 -3.48 20.49
CA ALA A 30 4.01 -2.27 19.68
C ALA A 30 5.21 -1.36 19.97
N ILE A 31 5.72 -0.68 18.95
CA ILE A 31 6.66 0.43 19.09
C ILE A 31 6.00 1.71 18.58
N TYR A 32 6.19 2.84 19.27
CA TYR A 32 5.52 4.09 18.87
C TYR A 32 6.42 5.31 19.02
N SER A 33 6.26 6.28 18.12
CA SER A 33 6.87 7.60 18.23
C SER A 33 6.13 8.50 19.22
N ASP A 34 6.70 9.66 19.58
CA ASP A 34 6.02 10.62 20.45
C ASP A 34 4.70 11.13 19.84
N ALA A 35 4.65 11.26 18.51
CA ALA A 35 3.46 11.65 17.76
C ALA A 35 2.36 10.56 17.77
N ASP A 36 2.73 9.28 17.88
CA ASP A 36 1.80 8.15 17.92
C ASP A 36 1.50 7.63 19.34
N LYS A 37 1.92 8.34 20.38
CA LYS A 37 1.70 7.94 21.79
C LYS A 37 0.22 7.63 22.13
N ASN A 38 -0.70 8.32 21.47
CA ASN A 38 -2.14 8.14 21.65
C ASN A 38 -2.81 7.32 20.52
N SER A 39 -2.03 6.69 19.64
CA SER A 39 -2.56 5.84 18.58
C SER A 39 -3.27 4.61 19.14
N LEU A 40 -4.20 4.05 18.35
CA LEU A 40 -4.92 2.84 18.73
C LEU A 40 -3.97 1.63 18.82
N PHE A 41 -3.05 1.49 17.87
CA PHE A 41 -2.15 0.33 17.81
C PHE A 41 -1.23 0.25 19.04
N ALA A 42 -0.74 1.39 19.55
CA ALA A 42 0.09 1.43 20.76
C ALA A 42 -0.64 0.96 22.03
N ARG A 43 -1.98 1.02 22.02
CA ARG A 43 -2.85 0.55 23.12
C ARG A 43 -3.46 -0.83 22.87
N TYR A 44 -3.37 -1.33 21.64
CA TYR A 44 -3.97 -2.60 21.23
C TYR A 44 -3.07 -3.81 21.56
N ALA A 45 -1.75 -3.62 21.42
CA ALA A 45 -0.75 -4.63 21.72
C ALA A 45 -0.74 -5.03 23.20
N ASP A 46 -0.19 -6.20 23.49
CA ASP A 46 -0.07 -6.72 24.86
C ASP A 46 1.01 -5.96 25.65
N GLU A 47 2.00 -5.41 24.95
CA GLU A 47 3.07 -4.58 25.46
C GLU A 47 3.40 -3.46 24.46
N SER A 48 3.82 -2.28 24.92
CA SER A 48 4.24 -1.20 24.03
C SER A 48 5.39 -0.36 24.56
N HIS A 49 6.26 0.09 23.67
CA HIS A 49 7.47 0.85 24.02
C HIS A 49 7.63 2.12 23.17
N PRO A 50 8.09 3.23 23.78
CA PRO A 50 8.39 4.45 23.04
C PRO A 50 9.72 4.32 22.27
N LEU A 51 9.72 4.73 21.01
CA LEU A 51 10.93 4.96 20.21
C LEU A 51 11.54 6.35 20.47
N GLY A 52 10.70 7.30 20.88
CA GLY A 52 11.03 8.73 20.93
C GLY A 52 11.14 9.38 19.54
N GLY A 53 11.11 10.71 19.52
CA GLY A 53 11.11 11.49 18.28
C GLY A 53 9.72 11.53 17.63
N SER A 54 9.54 12.43 16.66
CA SER A 54 8.25 12.61 15.96
C SER A 54 8.33 12.29 14.47
N THR A 55 9.52 12.37 13.87
CA THR A 55 9.70 12.04 12.45
C THR A 55 10.02 10.56 12.25
N PRO A 56 9.76 9.98 11.07
CA PRO A 56 10.18 8.61 10.74
C PRO A 56 11.69 8.37 10.97
N ALA A 57 12.54 9.32 10.58
CA ALA A 57 14.00 9.21 10.70
C ALA A 57 14.49 9.10 12.16
N GLU A 58 13.78 9.76 13.09
CA GLU A 58 14.10 9.71 14.52
C GLU A 58 13.50 8.49 15.24
N SER A 59 12.49 7.85 14.62
CA SER A 59 11.65 6.81 15.21
C SER A 59 11.63 5.51 14.39
N TYR A 60 10.62 5.29 13.54
CA TYR A 60 10.36 4.02 12.84
C TYR A 60 11.45 3.58 11.84
N LEU A 61 12.41 4.44 11.51
CA LEU A 61 13.57 4.09 10.68
C LEU A 61 14.85 3.80 11.50
N ARG A 62 14.75 3.78 12.84
CA ARG A 62 15.87 3.51 13.76
C ARG A 62 15.98 2.03 14.10
N ILE A 63 16.67 1.28 13.23
CA ILE A 63 16.91 -0.17 13.40
C ILE A 63 17.53 -0.47 14.77
N ASP A 64 18.50 0.34 15.21
CA ASP A 64 19.17 0.18 16.51
C ASP A 64 18.19 0.20 17.69
N LYS A 65 17.21 1.13 17.68
CA LYS A 65 16.17 1.21 18.71
C LYS A 65 15.19 0.05 18.63
N ILE A 66 14.84 -0.38 17.42
CA ILE A 66 13.87 -1.46 17.18
C ILE A 66 14.44 -2.78 17.72
N ILE A 67 15.70 -3.08 17.41
CA ILE A 67 16.39 -4.28 17.88
C ILE A 67 16.54 -4.27 19.40
N ASP A 68 16.98 -3.15 19.99
CA ASP A 68 17.10 -2.99 21.45
C ASP A 68 15.76 -3.25 22.18
N ILE A 69 14.64 -2.76 21.63
CA ILE A 69 13.31 -3.03 22.18
C ILE A 69 12.90 -4.50 21.98
N ALA A 70 13.20 -5.10 20.83
CA ALA A 70 12.89 -6.50 20.57
C ALA A 70 13.60 -7.42 21.57
N GLU A 71 14.89 -7.18 21.85
CA GLU A 71 15.65 -7.91 22.86
C GLU A 71 15.10 -7.72 24.27
N LYS A 72 14.85 -6.47 24.68
CA LYS A 72 14.33 -6.16 26.02
C LYS A 72 12.94 -6.71 26.29
N SER A 73 12.08 -6.71 25.28
CA SER A 73 10.74 -7.28 25.37
C SER A 73 10.72 -8.81 25.26
N GLY A 74 11.83 -9.43 24.82
CA GLY A 74 11.91 -10.86 24.55
C GLY A 74 11.07 -11.28 23.35
N ALA A 75 10.95 -10.42 22.35
CA ALA A 75 10.29 -10.77 21.09
C ALA A 75 11.19 -11.73 20.29
N GLU A 76 10.63 -12.84 19.82
CA GLU A 76 11.35 -13.87 19.06
C GLU A 76 11.38 -13.54 17.56
N ALA A 77 10.45 -12.70 17.12
CA ALA A 77 10.36 -12.28 15.73
C ALA A 77 9.87 -10.84 15.57
N ILE A 78 10.24 -10.21 14.45
CA ILE A 78 9.81 -8.87 14.05
C ILE A 78 8.99 -8.96 12.76
N HIS A 79 7.76 -8.46 12.82
CA HIS A 79 6.94 -8.23 11.64
C HIS A 79 7.08 -6.77 11.18
N PRO A 80 7.62 -6.50 9.98
CA PRO A 80 7.88 -5.13 9.56
C PRO A 80 6.66 -4.46 8.91
N GLY A 81 5.60 -5.20 8.59
CA GLY A 81 4.41 -4.67 7.92
C GLY A 81 4.73 -4.26 6.49
N TYR A 82 4.34 -3.04 6.10
CA TYR A 82 4.71 -2.44 4.81
C TYR A 82 5.24 -1.01 4.98
N GLY A 83 6.00 -0.51 4.00
CA GLY A 83 6.70 0.77 4.14
C GLY A 83 7.79 0.72 5.23
N PHE A 84 8.27 1.89 5.65
CA PHE A 84 9.38 2.03 6.61
C PHE A 84 10.58 1.13 6.29
N LEU A 85 10.81 0.10 7.09
CA LEU A 85 11.95 -0.82 7.00
C LEU A 85 11.60 -2.18 6.39
N ALA A 86 10.36 -2.38 5.92
CA ALA A 86 9.90 -3.67 5.41
C ALA A 86 10.67 -4.18 4.18
N GLU A 87 11.24 -3.27 3.39
CA GLU A 87 12.09 -3.58 2.24
C GLU A 87 13.54 -3.11 2.48
N ASN A 88 13.94 -2.94 3.75
CA ASN A 88 15.30 -2.57 4.10
C ASN A 88 16.11 -3.83 4.49
N PRO A 89 17.10 -4.25 3.67
CA PRO A 89 17.83 -5.49 3.92
C PRO A 89 18.62 -5.46 5.24
N LYS A 90 18.99 -4.27 5.73
CA LYS A 90 19.73 -4.11 6.99
C LYS A 90 18.90 -4.54 8.20
N LEU A 91 17.57 -4.36 8.18
CA LEU A 91 16.73 -4.81 9.28
C LEU A 91 16.84 -6.34 9.44
N GLY A 92 16.72 -7.09 8.34
CA GLY A 92 16.86 -8.54 8.38
C GLY A 92 18.27 -9.01 8.80
N MET A 93 19.32 -8.28 8.40
CA MET A 93 20.70 -8.58 8.82
C MET A 93 20.89 -8.37 10.32
N GLU A 94 20.33 -7.29 10.88
CA GLU A 94 20.39 -7.06 12.33
C GLU A 94 19.52 -8.04 13.11
N CYS A 95 18.33 -8.41 12.59
CA CYS A 95 17.52 -9.48 13.16
C CYS A 95 18.34 -10.79 13.28
N GLU A 96 19.01 -11.22 12.21
CA GLU A 96 19.82 -12.43 12.20
C GLU A 96 20.98 -12.39 13.21
N LYS A 97 21.71 -11.26 13.28
CA LYS A 97 22.81 -11.07 14.25
C LYS A 97 22.37 -11.19 15.70
N HIS A 98 21.13 -10.78 15.99
CA HIS A 98 20.57 -10.78 17.34
C HIS A 98 19.68 -12.01 17.63
N GLY A 99 19.64 -12.99 16.73
CA GLY A 99 18.83 -14.21 16.91
C GLY A 99 17.32 -13.97 16.88
N ILE A 100 16.87 -12.88 16.27
CA ILE A 100 15.46 -12.53 16.09
C ILE A 100 15.04 -12.91 14.66
N LYS A 101 13.89 -13.58 14.49
CA LYS A 101 13.40 -13.91 13.14
C LYS A 101 12.75 -12.70 12.47
N LEU A 102 13.17 -12.36 11.26
CA LEU A 102 12.38 -11.44 10.42
C LEU A 102 11.18 -12.20 9.83
N ILE A 103 9.97 -11.69 10.03
CA ILE A 103 8.76 -12.20 9.35
C ILE A 103 8.70 -11.55 7.96
N GLY A 104 9.41 -12.16 7.02
CA GLY A 104 9.61 -11.70 5.64
C GLY A 104 10.66 -12.56 4.94
N PRO A 105 11.03 -12.21 3.69
CA PRO A 105 12.07 -12.92 2.96
C PRO A 105 13.47 -12.63 3.53
N LYS A 106 14.47 -13.40 3.08
CA LYS A 106 15.88 -13.20 3.44
C LYS A 106 16.39 -11.83 2.98
N SER A 107 17.30 -11.22 3.75
CA SER A 107 17.90 -9.92 3.42
C SER A 107 18.55 -9.87 2.03
N SER A 108 19.16 -10.96 1.58
CA SER A 108 19.77 -11.06 0.25
C SER A 108 18.72 -10.96 -0.87
N VAL A 109 17.51 -11.46 -0.64
CA VAL A 109 16.38 -11.39 -1.57
C VAL A 109 15.82 -9.97 -1.60
N ILE A 110 15.64 -9.35 -0.42
CA ILE A 110 15.22 -7.94 -0.29
C ILE A 110 16.19 -7.02 -1.05
N GLU A 111 17.50 -7.20 -0.84
CA GLU A 111 18.53 -6.43 -1.55
C GLU A 111 18.50 -6.67 -3.06
N ALA A 112 18.35 -7.93 -3.49
CA ALA A 112 18.35 -8.26 -4.92
C ALA A 112 17.15 -7.66 -5.67
N MET A 113 15.97 -7.63 -5.03
CA MET A 113 14.73 -7.10 -5.62
C MET A 113 14.57 -5.58 -5.45
N GLY A 114 15.24 -4.97 -4.48
CA GLY A 114 15.26 -3.52 -4.31
C GLY A 114 16.03 -2.77 -5.41
N ASP A 115 16.94 -3.44 -6.12
CA ASP A 115 17.65 -2.89 -7.29
C ASP A 115 16.90 -3.26 -8.58
N LYS A 116 16.35 -2.26 -9.27
CA LYS A 116 15.54 -2.45 -10.49
C LYS A 116 16.29 -3.11 -11.65
N ILE A 117 17.57 -2.79 -11.82
CA ILE A 117 18.39 -3.37 -12.90
C ILE A 117 18.70 -4.83 -12.57
N ARG A 118 19.09 -5.10 -11.32
CA ARG A 118 19.38 -6.45 -10.83
C ARG A 118 18.12 -7.32 -10.86
N ALA A 119 16.99 -6.81 -10.42
CA ALA A 119 15.70 -7.49 -10.47
C ALA A 119 15.33 -7.88 -11.91
N ARG A 120 15.38 -6.94 -12.86
CA ARG A 120 15.11 -7.24 -14.29
C ARG A 120 16.07 -8.27 -14.87
N LYS A 121 17.36 -8.21 -14.53
CA LYS A 121 18.36 -9.22 -14.95
C LYS A 121 18.00 -10.61 -14.41
N LEU A 122 17.54 -10.71 -13.16
CA LEU A 122 17.13 -11.98 -12.55
C LEU A 122 15.84 -12.51 -13.19
N MET A 123 14.83 -11.65 -13.37
CA MET A 123 13.56 -12.03 -14.00
C MET A 123 13.74 -12.52 -15.44
N LYS A 124 14.62 -11.89 -16.22
CA LYS A 124 14.96 -12.36 -17.56
C LYS A 124 15.62 -13.75 -17.54
N LYS A 125 16.43 -14.06 -16.52
CA LYS A 125 17.02 -15.41 -16.36
C LYS A 125 16.01 -16.43 -15.85
N ALA A 126 14.97 -15.99 -15.14
CA ALA A 126 13.86 -16.79 -14.65
C ALA A 126 12.78 -17.06 -15.73
N ASP A 127 13.01 -16.63 -16.98
CA ASP A 127 12.02 -16.70 -18.07
C ASP A 127 10.69 -16.02 -17.71
N VAL A 128 10.80 -14.86 -17.08
CA VAL A 128 9.69 -13.95 -16.79
C VAL A 128 9.78 -12.79 -17.78
N PRO A 129 8.68 -12.48 -18.51
CA PRO A 129 8.67 -11.36 -19.45
C PRO A 129 9.08 -10.05 -18.76
N VAL A 130 10.04 -9.32 -19.34
CA VAL A 130 10.48 -8.00 -18.85
C VAL A 130 10.25 -6.98 -19.95
N ILE A 131 9.96 -5.73 -19.59
CA ILE A 131 9.72 -4.66 -20.57
C ILE A 131 10.96 -4.56 -21.49
N PRO A 132 10.79 -4.56 -22.83
CA PRO A 132 11.90 -4.36 -23.76
C PRO A 132 12.65 -3.07 -23.41
N GLY A 133 13.97 -3.14 -23.30
CA GLY A 133 14.75 -2.06 -22.71
C GLY A 133 16.23 -2.37 -22.61
N THR A 134 17.01 -1.38 -22.19
CA THR A 134 18.42 -1.60 -21.87
C THR A 134 18.54 -2.54 -20.66
N VAL A 135 19.51 -3.43 -20.71
CA VAL A 135 19.83 -4.38 -19.62
C VAL A 135 20.76 -3.74 -18.58
N GLU A 136 21.50 -2.71 -18.98
CA GLU A 136 22.41 -1.95 -18.14
C GLU A 136 22.08 -0.46 -18.21
N GLY A 137 22.69 0.32 -17.33
CA GLY A 137 22.63 1.77 -17.40
C GLY A 137 23.19 2.29 -18.73
N VAL A 138 22.57 3.33 -19.26
CA VAL A 138 23.01 4.01 -20.48
C VAL A 138 24.34 4.72 -20.22
N LYS A 139 25.38 4.32 -20.95
CA LYS A 139 26.73 4.93 -20.86
C LYS A 139 27.09 5.82 -22.05
N GLU A 140 26.51 5.54 -23.21
CA GLU A 140 26.83 6.19 -24.49
C GLU A 140 25.53 6.51 -25.24
N ALA A 141 25.44 7.72 -25.81
CA ALA A 141 24.26 8.18 -26.55
C ALA A 141 23.98 7.31 -27.79
N ASP A 142 25.01 6.93 -28.55
CA ASP A 142 24.84 6.12 -29.77
C ASP A 142 24.25 4.74 -29.49
N LYS A 143 24.60 4.14 -28.35
CA LYS A 143 24.00 2.86 -27.91
C LYS A 143 22.55 3.04 -27.49
N ALA A 144 22.22 4.18 -26.88
CA ALA A 144 20.84 4.49 -26.51
C ALA A 144 19.94 4.67 -27.73
N VAL A 145 20.41 5.34 -28.79
CA VAL A 145 19.68 5.52 -30.04
C VAL A 145 19.34 4.17 -30.67
N LYS A 146 20.36 3.30 -30.86
CA LYS A 146 20.15 1.96 -31.43
C LYS A 146 19.13 1.13 -30.66
N VAL A 147 19.22 1.15 -29.32
CA VAL A 147 18.27 0.42 -28.48
C VAL A 147 16.86 1.01 -28.59
N ALA A 148 16.72 2.34 -28.65
CA ALA A 148 15.43 2.98 -28.82
C ALA A 148 14.80 2.68 -30.21
N GLU A 149 15.61 2.59 -31.25
CA GLU A 149 15.18 2.15 -32.59
C GLU A 149 14.72 0.68 -32.59
N GLU A 150 15.49 -0.22 -31.96
CA GLU A 150 15.14 -1.65 -31.84
C GLU A 150 13.84 -1.88 -31.04
N ILE A 151 13.64 -1.11 -29.97
CA ILE A 151 12.41 -1.13 -29.15
C ILE A 151 11.23 -0.47 -29.90
N GLY A 152 11.55 0.51 -30.74
CA GLY A 152 10.61 1.43 -31.37
C GLY A 152 10.09 2.50 -30.39
N TYR A 153 9.88 3.71 -30.89
CA TYR A 153 9.27 4.79 -30.13
C TYR A 153 7.75 4.58 -29.90
N PRO A 154 7.15 5.23 -28.88
CA PRO A 154 7.80 5.98 -27.82
C PRO A 154 8.56 5.09 -26.83
N VAL A 155 9.61 5.64 -26.23
CA VAL A 155 10.40 5.02 -25.15
C VAL A 155 10.34 5.87 -23.89
N ILE A 156 10.66 5.29 -22.74
CA ILE A 156 10.76 5.99 -21.47
C ILE A 156 12.16 5.80 -20.87
N ILE A 157 12.75 6.90 -20.45
CA ILE A 157 14.02 6.91 -19.71
C ILE A 157 13.67 6.95 -18.23
N LYS A 158 14.31 6.09 -17.42
CA LYS A 158 14.06 5.99 -15.98
C LYS A 158 15.37 5.99 -15.21
N ALA A 159 15.39 6.65 -14.05
CA ALA A 159 16.49 6.57 -13.09
C ALA A 159 16.51 5.20 -12.40
N SER A 160 17.70 4.61 -12.22
CA SER A 160 17.91 3.31 -11.56
C SER A 160 17.44 3.34 -10.11
N ALA A 161 17.87 4.37 -9.36
CA ALA A 161 17.52 4.60 -7.96
C ALA A 161 16.18 5.35 -7.77
N GLY A 162 15.44 5.60 -8.85
CA GLY A 162 14.22 6.42 -8.82
C GLY A 162 12.97 5.67 -8.39
N GLY A 163 12.10 6.34 -7.64
CA GLY A 163 10.78 5.86 -7.21
C GLY A 163 9.69 6.93 -7.28
N GLY A 164 8.42 6.52 -7.33
CA GLY A 164 7.27 7.43 -7.19
C GLY A 164 7.08 8.48 -8.28
N GLY A 165 7.50 8.21 -9.53
CA GLY A 165 7.31 9.15 -10.65
C GLY A 165 8.50 10.06 -10.94
N ILE A 166 9.47 10.17 -10.02
CA ILE A 166 10.58 11.13 -10.11
C ILE A 166 11.72 10.51 -10.92
N GLY A 167 12.30 11.29 -11.85
CA GLY A 167 13.41 10.84 -12.69
C GLY A 167 12.97 9.92 -13.84
N MET A 168 11.80 10.20 -14.43
CA MET A 168 11.33 9.51 -15.63
C MET A 168 10.93 10.50 -16.72
N ARG A 169 11.25 10.19 -17.99
CA ARG A 169 10.91 11.03 -19.14
C ARG A 169 10.56 10.19 -20.36
N THR A 170 9.38 10.43 -20.93
CA THR A 170 8.96 9.82 -22.20
C THR A 170 9.59 10.58 -23.36
N VAL A 171 9.98 9.83 -24.39
CA VAL A 171 10.62 10.30 -25.62
C VAL A 171 9.83 9.72 -26.78
N TYR A 172 9.30 10.57 -27.65
CA TYR A 172 8.45 10.15 -28.77
C TYR A 172 9.22 10.03 -30.08
N GLU A 173 10.32 10.76 -30.20
CA GLU A 173 11.12 10.84 -31.43
C GLU A 173 12.63 10.86 -31.09
N GLU A 174 13.46 10.52 -32.07
CA GLU A 174 14.91 10.35 -31.88
C GLU A 174 15.63 11.63 -31.44
N ASP A 175 15.23 12.78 -31.98
CA ASP A 175 15.84 14.10 -31.76
C ASP A 175 15.67 14.62 -30.32
N GLU A 176 14.76 14.02 -29.56
CA GLU A 176 14.52 14.28 -28.15
C GLU A 176 15.40 13.41 -27.22
N LEU A 177 15.88 12.25 -27.69
CA LEU A 177 16.42 11.19 -26.84
C LEU A 177 17.65 11.65 -26.03
N VAL A 178 18.65 12.22 -26.70
CA VAL A 178 19.91 12.61 -26.04
C VAL A 178 19.66 13.66 -24.96
N ARG A 179 18.88 14.69 -25.28
CA ARG A 179 18.50 15.75 -24.33
C ARG A 179 17.69 15.19 -23.16
N ALA A 180 16.82 14.22 -23.42
CA ALA A 180 16.03 13.58 -22.37
C ALA A 180 16.89 12.72 -21.43
N ILE A 181 17.93 12.04 -21.94
CA ILE A 181 18.89 11.27 -21.14
C ILE A 181 19.66 12.20 -20.20
N GLU A 182 20.31 13.24 -20.73
CA GLU A 182 21.11 14.19 -19.94
C GLU A 182 20.28 14.86 -18.84
N SER A 183 19.07 15.29 -19.19
CA SER A 183 18.12 15.89 -18.24
C SER A 183 17.74 14.91 -17.14
N THR A 184 17.48 13.65 -17.48
CA THR A 184 17.08 12.62 -16.50
C THR A 184 18.24 12.21 -15.61
N GLN A 185 19.46 12.09 -16.15
CA GLN A 185 20.68 11.82 -15.36
C GLN A 185 20.96 12.94 -14.36
N SER A 186 20.78 14.20 -14.77
CA SER A 186 20.92 15.36 -13.88
C SER A 186 19.92 15.32 -12.73
N VAL A 187 18.64 15.03 -13.03
CA VAL A 187 17.60 14.85 -12.00
C VAL A 187 17.97 13.69 -11.08
N ALA A 188 18.38 12.55 -11.63
CA ALA A 188 18.73 11.36 -10.86
C ALA A 188 19.92 11.60 -9.92
N SER A 189 20.97 12.27 -10.40
CA SER A 189 22.12 12.66 -9.59
C SER A 189 21.71 13.60 -8.45
N SER A 190 20.86 14.58 -8.73
CA SER A 190 20.44 15.58 -7.72
C SER A 190 19.47 15.01 -6.67
N ALA A 191 18.55 14.12 -7.09
CA ALA A 191 17.51 13.58 -6.24
C ALA A 191 17.94 12.31 -5.49
N PHE A 192 18.78 11.48 -6.11
CA PHE A 192 19.12 10.15 -5.61
C PHE A 192 20.62 9.91 -5.43
N GLY A 193 21.49 10.83 -5.84
CA GLY A 193 22.94 10.66 -5.77
C GLY A 193 23.52 9.64 -6.76
N ASP A 194 22.69 9.08 -7.65
CA ASP A 194 23.07 8.11 -8.67
C ASP A 194 22.58 8.61 -10.05
N PRO A 195 23.47 8.97 -10.99
CA PRO A 195 23.10 9.42 -12.32
C PRO A 195 22.67 8.28 -13.25
N THR A 196 22.68 7.02 -12.81
CA THR A 196 22.38 5.87 -13.67
C THR A 196 20.94 5.90 -14.17
N VAL A 197 20.77 5.89 -15.49
CA VAL A 197 19.46 5.80 -16.17
C VAL A 197 19.42 4.62 -17.13
N TYR A 198 18.23 4.09 -17.39
CA TYR A 198 17.97 3.01 -18.35
C TYR A 198 16.77 3.37 -19.25
N ILE A 199 16.67 2.70 -20.40
CA ILE A 199 15.59 2.93 -21.39
C ILE A 199 14.67 1.71 -21.42
N GLU A 200 13.37 1.95 -21.49
CA GLU A 200 12.35 0.92 -21.67
C GLU A 200 11.34 1.35 -22.74
N LYS A 201 10.62 0.37 -23.30
CA LYS A 201 9.42 0.66 -24.08
C LYS A 201 8.43 1.46 -23.23
N TYR A 202 7.93 2.56 -23.78
CA TYR A 202 6.82 3.26 -23.15
C TYR A 202 5.51 2.54 -23.49
N LEU A 203 4.80 2.12 -22.46
CA LEU A 203 3.45 1.56 -22.58
C LEU A 203 2.47 2.72 -22.38
N GLU A 204 1.61 3.00 -23.37
CA GLU A 204 0.75 4.19 -23.36
C GLU A 204 -0.43 4.10 -22.39
N LYS A 205 -1.08 2.95 -22.31
CA LYS A 205 -2.24 2.71 -21.44
C LYS A 205 -2.10 1.40 -20.68
N PRO A 206 -1.01 1.22 -19.92
CA PRO A 206 -0.79 -0.03 -19.25
C PRO A 206 -1.79 -0.19 -18.12
N ARG A 207 -2.16 -1.44 -17.85
CA ARG A 207 -2.77 -1.82 -16.59
C ARG A 207 -1.69 -2.27 -15.64
N HIS A 208 -1.86 -1.95 -14.36
CA HIS A 208 -0.99 -2.45 -13.31
C HIS A 208 -1.67 -3.69 -12.71
N ILE A 209 -1.13 -4.86 -13.02
CA ILE A 209 -1.61 -6.15 -12.54
C ILE A 209 -0.55 -6.77 -11.66
N GLU A 210 -0.92 -7.33 -10.53
CA GLU A 210 0.04 -7.93 -9.62
C GLU A 210 -0.46 -9.26 -9.07
N PHE A 211 0.45 -10.19 -8.84
CA PHE A 211 0.15 -11.51 -8.30
C PHE A 211 0.66 -11.63 -6.87
N GLN A 212 -0.23 -12.03 -5.97
CA GLN A 212 0.14 -12.42 -4.61
C GLN A 212 0.86 -13.76 -4.66
N VAL A 213 2.06 -13.84 -4.07
CA VAL A 213 2.78 -15.10 -3.87
C VAL A 213 2.94 -15.41 -2.39
N LEU A 214 2.93 -16.70 -2.05
CA LEU A 214 3.36 -17.26 -0.79
C LEU A 214 4.41 -18.33 -1.07
N ALA A 215 5.53 -18.29 -0.34
CA ALA A 215 6.56 -19.31 -0.41
C ALA A 215 6.99 -19.70 1.01
N ASP A 216 7.19 -20.98 1.30
CA ASP A 216 7.72 -21.44 2.60
C ASP A 216 9.23 -21.76 2.54
N GLU A 217 9.79 -22.16 3.68
CA GLU A 217 11.21 -22.54 3.77
C GLU A 217 11.48 -23.99 3.31
N HIS A 218 10.44 -24.72 2.90
CA HIS A 218 10.48 -26.12 2.48
C HIS A 218 10.45 -26.28 0.96
N GLY A 219 10.34 -25.16 0.23
CA GLY A 219 10.38 -25.11 -1.22
C GLY A 219 9.01 -25.06 -1.89
N ASN A 220 7.92 -24.98 -1.12
CA ASN A 220 6.59 -24.81 -1.69
C ASN A 220 6.37 -23.33 -2.05
N THR A 221 5.85 -23.06 -3.24
CA THR A 221 5.47 -21.72 -3.71
C THR A 221 4.13 -21.76 -4.42
N ILE A 222 3.21 -20.88 -4.05
CA ILE A 222 1.89 -20.73 -4.68
C ILE A 222 1.58 -19.27 -4.98
N HIS A 223 0.65 -19.03 -5.90
CA HIS A 223 0.01 -17.72 -6.07
C HIS A 223 -1.44 -17.72 -5.58
N LEU A 224 -1.87 -16.59 -5.01
CA LEU A 224 -3.21 -16.38 -4.46
C LEU A 224 -4.02 -15.41 -5.32
N ASN A 225 -3.97 -15.64 -6.64
CA ASN A 225 -4.64 -14.82 -7.66
C ASN A 225 -4.03 -13.41 -7.85
N GLU A 226 -4.53 -12.70 -8.87
CA GLU A 226 -4.11 -11.35 -9.22
C GLU A 226 -4.94 -10.24 -8.56
N ARG A 227 -4.37 -9.03 -8.51
CA ARG A 227 -5.05 -7.77 -8.22
C ARG A 227 -4.86 -6.79 -9.37
N GLU A 228 -5.89 -6.00 -9.63
CA GLU A 228 -5.92 -4.89 -10.58
C GLU A 228 -5.75 -3.58 -9.80
N CYS A 229 -4.62 -2.92 -10.01
CA CYS A 229 -4.19 -1.74 -9.25
C CYS A 229 -4.04 -0.51 -10.15
N SER A 230 -4.72 -0.49 -11.30
CA SER A 230 -4.60 0.58 -12.31
C SER A 230 -5.17 1.94 -11.91
N ILE A 231 -6.07 2.01 -10.91
CA ILE A 231 -6.62 3.29 -10.48
C ILE A 231 -5.60 3.98 -9.56
N GLN A 232 -4.80 4.85 -10.19
CA GLN A 232 -3.66 5.50 -9.56
C GLN A 232 -3.69 7.03 -9.76
N ARG A 233 -3.00 7.74 -8.87
CA ARG A 233 -2.65 9.16 -9.03
C ARG A 233 -1.16 9.31 -8.82
N ARG A 234 -0.43 9.90 -9.78
CA ARG A 234 1.03 10.07 -9.70
C ARG A 234 1.74 8.78 -9.25
N HIS A 235 1.32 7.65 -9.83
CA HIS A 235 1.81 6.29 -9.51
C HIS A 235 1.50 5.78 -8.09
N GLN A 236 0.63 6.46 -7.33
CA GLN A 236 0.11 5.95 -6.05
C GLN A 236 -1.24 5.29 -6.26
N LYS A 237 -1.38 4.04 -5.83
CA LYS A 237 -2.62 3.26 -5.88
C LYS A 237 -3.68 3.89 -4.96
N LEU A 238 -4.92 4.01 -5.46
CA LEU A 238 -6.05 4.60 -4.74
C LEU A 238 -7.22 3.62 -4.57
N ILE A 239 -7.46 2.79 -5.59
CA ILE A 239 -8.48 1.76 -5.61
C ILE A 239 -7.88 0.52 -6.27
N GLU A 240 -8.08 -0.61 -5.61
CA GLU A 240 -7.59 -1.92 -6.03
C GLU A 240 -8.77 -2.89 -6.10
N GLU A 241 -8.75 -3.82 -7.05
CA GLU A 241 -9.78 -4.85 -7.15
C GLU A 241 -9.23 -6.23 -7.49
N SER A 242 -9.95 -7.29 -7.08
CA SER A 242 -9.58 -8.67 -7.37
C SER A 242 -10.82 -9.54 -7.56
N PRO A 243 -10.88 -10.41 -8.59
CA PRO A 243 -9.91 -10.55 -9.68
C PRO A 243 -9.88 -9.32 -10.63
N SER A 244 -8.90 -9.28 -11.53
CA SER A 244 -8.84 -8.25 -12.58
C SER A 244 -9.92 -8.49 -13.65
N PRO A 245 -10.60 -7.45 -14.16
CA PRO A 245 -11.64 -7.61 -15.18
C PRO A 245 -11.12 -8.05 -16.55
N ILE A 246 -9.80 -8.03 -16.81
CA ILE A 246 -9.21 -8.48 -18.08
C ILE A 246 -8.84 -9.96 -18.10
N MET A 247 -8.90 -10.64 -16.95
CA MET A 247 -8.35 -11.99 -16.83
C MET A 247 -9.28 -13.06 -17.36
N THR A 248 -8.79 -13.87 -18.28
CA THR A 248 -9.34 -15.21 -18.58
C THR A 248 -8.67 -16.26 -17.67
N PRO A 249 -9.24 -17.47 -17.53
CA PRO A 249 -8.58 -18.56 -16.82
C PRO A 249 -7.17 -18.87 -17.34
N GLU A 250 -7.02 -18.94 -18.66
CA GLU A 250 -5.76 -19.28 -19.33
C GLU A 250 -4.70 -18.19 -19.11
N PHE A 251 -5.10 -16.92 -19.24
CA PHE A 251 -4.18 -15.81 -19.05
C PHE A 251 -3.75 -15.65 -17.59
N ARG A 252 -4.65 -15.98 -16.65
CA ARG A 252 -4.32 -16.04 -15.23
C ARG A 252 -3.33 -17.16 -14.91
N GLU A 253 -3.48 -18.32 -15.52
CA GLU A 253 -2.55 -19.44 -15.36
C GLU A 253 -1.15 -19.05 -15.89
N GLU A 254 -1.09 -18.41 -17.05
CA GLU A 254 0.15 -17.94 -17.66
C GLU A 254 0.89 -16.93 -16.76
N MET A 255 0.20 -15.85 -16.36
CA MET A 255 0.81 -14.81 -15.51
C MET A 255 1.09 -15.31 -14.09
N GLY A 256 0.22 -16.15 -13.53
CA GLY A 256 0.40 -16.77 -12.23
C GLY A 256 1.62 -17.67 -12.20
N ALA A 257 1.80 -18.51 -13.22
CA ALA A 257 3.00 -19.33 -13.38
C ALA A 257 4.27 -18.47 -13.50
N ALA A 258 4.21 -17.34 -14.21
CA ALA A 258 5.34 -16.41 -14.28
C ALA A 258 5.69 -15.81 -12.91
N ALA A 259 4.69 -15.47 -12.09
CA ALA A 259 4.90 -14.96 -10.73
C ALA A 259 5.49 -16.03 -9.79
N VAL A 260 5.03 -17.29 -9.89
CA VAL A 260 5.59 -18.41 -9.13
C VAL A 260 7.05 -18.67 -9.54
N ARG A 261 7.33 -18.77 -10.85
CA ARG A 261 8.72 -18.93 -11.36
C ARG A 261 9.64 -17.82 -10.89
N ALA A 262 9.16 -16.58 -10.88
CA ALA A 262 9.91 -15.43 -10.36
C ALA A 262 10.34 -15.64 -8.89
N ALA A 263 9.38 -16.03 -8.04
CA ALA A 263 9.59 -16.26 -6.62
C ALA A 263 10.52 -17.45 -6.35
N GLU A 264 10.31 -18.58 -7.04
CA GLU A 264 11.16 -19.77 -6.93
C GLU A 264 12.60 -19.48 -7.35
N TYR A 265 12.81 -18.80 -8.48
CA TYR A 265 14.13 -18.52 -9.03
C TYR A 265 15.02 -17.72 -8.08
N ILE A 266 14.44 -16.77 -7.34
CA ILE A 266 15.17 -15.93 -6.38
C ILE A 266 15.25 -16.56 -4.98
N GLY A 267 14.68 -17.76 -4.79
CA GLY A 267 14.59 -18.41 -3.48
C GLY A 267 13.77 -17.57 -2.49
N TYR A 268 12.65 -17.01 -2.95
CA TYR A 268 11.76 -16.20 -2.14
C TYR A 268 11.15 -17.01 -0.99
N THR A 269 10.85 -16.35 0.13
CA THR A 269 10.10 -16.93 1.25
C THR A 269 9.13 -15.89 1.81
N ASN A 270 8.11 -16.35 2.52
CA ASN A 270 7.03 -15.54 3.09
C ASN A 270 6.06 -14.97 2.02
N ALA A 271 5.28 -13.95 2.37
CA ALA A 271 4.39 -13.28 1.42
C ALA A 271 5.14 -12.23 0.60
N GLY A 272 4.85 -12.17 -0.69
CA GLY A 272 5.39 -11.18 -1.61
C GLY A 272 4.40 -10.87 -2.73
N THR A 273 4.68 -9.84 -3.52
CA THR A 273 3.86 -9.53 -4.69
C THR A 273 4.75 -9.28 -5.89
N VAL A 274 4.45 -9.97 -7.00
CA VAL A 274 5.09 -9.74 -8.29
C VAL A 274 4.19 -8.83 -9.11
N GLU A 275 4.67 -7.62 -9.42
CA GLU A 275 3.93 -6.62 -10.18
C GLU A 275 4.28 -6.68 -11.67
N PHE A 276 3.27 -6.48 -12.51
CA PHE A 276 3.34 -6.49 -13.95
C PHE A 276 2.64 -5.26 -14.55
N LEU A 277 3.17 -4.77 -15.67
CA LEU A 277 2.43 -3.91 -16.57
C LEU A 277 1.84 -4.76 -17.70
N TYR A 278 0.52 -4.68 -17.87
CA TYR A 278 -0.19 -5.30 -18.98
C TYR A 278 -0.52 -4.26 -20.05
N SER A 279 -0.25 -4.56 -21.32
CA SER A 279 -0.60 -3.70 -22.46
C SER A 279 -0.81 -4.53 -23.72
N ASN A 280 -1.97 -4.36 -24.36
CA ASN A 280 -2.31 -4.98 -25.66
C ASN A 280 -2.17 -6.51 -25.72
N GLY A 281 -2.45 -7.22 -24.63
CA GLY A 281 -2.36 -8.68 -24.57
C GLY A 281 -1.05 -9.19 -23.98
N ASP A 282 -0.01 -8.37 -23.97
CA ASP A 282 1.27 -8.71 -23.35
C ASP A 282 1.34 -8.24 -21.90
N PHE A 283 2.15 -8.93 -21.09
CA PHE A 283 2.48 -8.51 -19.74
C PHE A 283 3.99 -8.50 -19.54
N TYR A 284 4.45 -7.61 -18.65
CA TYR A 284 5.87 -7.40 -18.41
C TYR A 284 6.11 -7.13 -16.93
N PHE A 285 7.07 -7.84 -16.33
CA PHE A 285 7.51 -7.62 -14.97
C PHE A 285 7.90 -6.15 -14.76
N LEU A 286 7.34 -5.57 -13.70
CA LEU A 286 7.59 -4.21 -13.26
C LEU A 286 8.54 -4.20 -12.06
N GLU A 287 8.12 -4.83 -10.97
CA GLU A 287 8.89 -4.96 -9.74
C GLU A 287 8.36 -6.12 -8.89
N MET A 288 9.06 -6.45 -7.81
CA MET A 288 8.57 -7.35 -6.80
C MET A 288 8.61 -6.64 -5.45
N ASN A 289 7.47 -6.49 -4.78
CA ASN A 289 7.46 -6.01 -3.41
C ASN A 289 7.71 -7.19 -2.46
N THR A 290 8.83 -7.13 -1.74
CA THR A 290 9.30 -8.23 -0.89
C THR A 290 8.68 -8.20 0.50
N ARG A 291 7.36 -7.97 0.56
CA ARG A 291 6.58 -7.72 1.77
C ARG A 291 5.08 -7.89 1.50
N ILE A 292 4.27 -7.83 2.56
CA ILE A 292 2.82 -7.63 2.43
C ILE A 292 2.50 -6.25 1.81
N GLN A 293 1.38 -6.14 1.14
CA GLN A 293 0.89 -4.89 0.55
C GLN A 293 -0.36 -4.38 1.28
N VAL A 294 -0.73 -3.11 1.02
CA VAL A 294 -1.88 -2.45 1.66
C VAL A 294 -3.16 -3.19 1.27
N GLU A 295 -3.26 -3.50 -0.02
CA GLU A 295 -4.34 -4.15 -0.76
C GLU A 295 -4.40 -5.68 -0.61
N HIS A 296 -3.61 -6.28 0.28
CA HIS A 296 -3.73 -7.71 0.59
C HIS A 296 -5.16 -8.17 0.98
N PRO A 297 -6.02 -7.36 1.66
CA PRO A 297 -7.33 -7.82 2.10
C PRO A 297 -8.26 -8.24 0.96
N ILE A 298 -8.15 -7.63 -0.24
CA ILE A 298 -9.01 -8.04 -1.38
C ILE A 298 -8.66 -9.44 -1.86
N THR A 299 -7.40 -9.88 -1.76
CA THR A 299 -7.00 -11.27 -1.98
C THR A 299 -7.54 -12.19 -0.88
N GLU A 300 -7.43 -11.79 0.38
CA GLU A 300 -7.92 -12.60 1.51
C GLU A 300 -9.42 -12.87 1.42
N VAL A 301 -10.24 -11.88 1.07
CA VAL A 301 -11.70 -12.05 1.04
C VAL A 301 -12.19 -12.90 -0.13
N ILE A 302 -11.46 -12.96 -1.26
CA ILE A 302 -11.85 -13.81 -2.41
C ILE A 302 -11.33 -15.25 -2.29
N THR A 303 -10.19 -15.45 -1.62
CA THR A 303 -9.55 -16.77 -1.47
C THR A 303 -9.90 -17.45 -0.13
N GLY A 304 -10.14 -16.66 0.92
CA GLY A 304 -10.27 -17.15 2.29
C GLY A 304 -8.93 -17.41 2.99
N VAL A 305 -7.79 -17.11 2.34
CA VAL A 305 -6.46 -17.29 2.93
C VAL A 305 -6.08 -16.05 3.74
N ASP A 306 -5.76 -16.24 5.02
CA ASP A 306 -5.31 -15.17 5.92
C ASP A 306 -3.80 -14.95 5.75
N LEU A 307 -3.43 -14.00 4.90
CA LEU A 307 -2.05 -13.79 4.46
C LEU A 307 -1.12 -13.52 5.64
N VAL A 308 -1.52 -12.67 6.58
CA VAL A 308 -0.64 -12.30 7.70
C VAL A 308 -0.46 -13.46 8.68
N LYS A 309 -1.45 -14.33 8.86
CA LYS A 309 -1.23 -15.58 9.62
C LYS A 309 -0.26 -16.50 8.90
N GLU A 310 -0.40 -16.68 7.59
CA GLU A 310 0.53 -17.50 6.81
C GLU A 310 1.96 -16.93 6.87
N GLN A 311 2.14 -15.61 6.82
CA GLN A 311 3.44 -14.98 7.05
C GLN A 311 4.07 -15.39 8.39
N ILE A 312 3.30 -15.36 9.47
CA ILE A 312 3.78 -15.70 10.82
C ILE A 312 4.09 -17.20 10.95
N LYS A 313 3.24 -18.07 10.38
CA LYS A 313 3.43 -19.53 10.36
C LYS A 313 4.67 -19.93 9.57
N ILE A 314 4.81 -19.41 8.35
CA ILE A 314 5.97 -19.64 7.49
C ILE A 314 7.26 -19.20 8.21
N ALA A 315 7.25 -18.00 8.82
CA ALA A 315 8.41 -17.54 9.58
C ALA A 315 8.71 -18.41 10.81
N SER A 316 7.69 -19.09 11.36
CA SER A 316 7.84 -20.09 12.43
C SER A 316 8.32 -21.46 11.94
N GLY A 317 8.59 -21.62 10.65
CA GLY A 317 9.06 -22.87 10.03
C GLY A 317 7.96 -23.83 9.58
N GLU A 318 6.69 -23.40 9.57
CA GLU A 318 5.58 -24.22 9.06
C GLU A 318 5.51 -24.18 7.53
N GLU A 319 4.98 -25.24 6.93
CA GLU A 319 4.66 -25.30 5.50
C GLU A 319 3.43 -24.43 5.16
N ILE A 320 3.30 -24.02 3.89
CA ILE A 320 2.09 -23.32 3.42
C ILE A 320 0.86 -24.20 3.64
N CYS A 321 -0.26 -23.59 4.04
CA CYS A 321 -1.46 -24.34 4.42
C CYS A 321 -2.16 -25.13 3.30
N CYS A 322 -1.77 -24.97 2.04
CA CYS A 322 -2.47 -25.54 0.89
C CYS A 322 -1.61 -25.59 -0.38
N SER A 323 -2.06 -26.41 -1.34
CA SER A 323 -1.50 -26.49 -2.69
C SER A 323 -2.14 -25.46 -3.64
N GLN A 324 -1.58 -25.30 -4.85
CA GLN A 324 -2.12 -24.34 -5.83
C GLN A 324 -3.54 -24.72 -6.26
N GLU A 325 -3.84 -26.01 -6.32
CA GLU A 325 -5.12 -26.58 -6.73
C GLU A 325 -6.25 -26.35 -5.71
N ASP A 326 -5.89 -26.12 -4.45
CA ASP A 326 -6.84 -25.81 -3.37
C ASP A 326 -7.31 -24.35 -3.40
N ILE A 327 -6.62 -23.48 -4.14
CA ILE A 327 -6.93 -22.05 -4.21
C ILE A 327 -8.15 -21.81 -5.10
N SER A 328 -9.25 -21.44 -4.46
CA SER A 328 -10.49 -21.06 -5.15
C SER A 328 -10.76 -19.56 -5.05
N VAL A 329 -11.06 -18.94 -6.19
CA VAL A 329 -11.48 -17.53 -6.27
C VAL A 329 -12.99 -17.45 -6.23
N ARG A 330 -13.53 -16.74 -5.24
CA ARG A 330 -14.99 -16.55 -5.09
C ARG A 330 -15.35 -15.07 -5.13
N GLY A 331 -16.21 -14.71 -6.07
CA GLY A 331 -16.75 -13.36 -6.17
C GLY A 331 -15.72 -12.33 -6.64
N HIS A 332 -15.92 -11.09 -6.21
CA HIS A 332 -15.11 -9.93 -6.57
C HIS A 332 -14.99 -8.99 -5.38
N ALA A 333 -13.81 -8.46 -5.14
CA ALA A 333 -13.54 -7.54 -4.06
C ALA A 333 -12.92 -6.23 -4.55
N ILE A 334 -13.23 -5.14 -3.86
CA ILE A 334 -12.74 -3.79 -4.15
C ILE A 334 -12.29 -3.16 -2.83
N GLU A 335 -11.11 -2.58 -2.83
CA GLU A 335 -10.57 -1.77 -1.72
C GLU A 335 -10.52 -0.30 -2.12
N CYS A 336 -10.89 0.57 -1.18
CA CYS A 336 -10.72 2.01 -1.27
C CYS A 336 -9.87 2.49 -0.08
N ARG A 337 -8.79 3.22 -0.36
CA ARG A 337 -7.94 3.85 0.68
C ARG A 337 -8.58 5.13 1.20
N ILE A 338 -9.09 5.11 2.42
CA ILE A 338 -9.73 6.27 3.05
C ILE A 338 -8.64 7.09 3.74
N ASN A 339 -8.28 8.23 3.13
CA ASN A 339 -7.21 9.11 3.59
C ASN A 339 -7.77 10.43 4.08
N ALA A 340 -7.08 11.06 5.02
CA ALA A 340 -7.29 12.43 5.48
C ALA A 340 -6.69 13.41 4.47
N GLU A 341 -7.31 13.50 3.29
CA GLU A 341 -6.89 14.35 2.17
C GLU A 341 -8.09 15.07 1.57
N ASP A 342 -7.83 16.16 0.86
CA ASP A 342 -8.86 16.91 0.13
C ASP A 342 -8.71 16.71 -1.39
N PRO A 343 -9.46 15.77 -2.02
CA PRO A 343 -9.35 15.51 -3.45
C PRO A 343 -9.62 16.73 -4.34
N LEU A 344 -10.46 17.68 -3.89
CA LEU A 344 -10.76 18.92 -4.62
C LEU A 344 -9.66 19.98 -4.51
N SER A 345 -8.69 19.78 -3.61
CA SER A 345 -7.49 20.61 -3.44
C SER A 345 -6.23 19.80 -3.77
N ASP A 346 -6.24 19.08 -4.90
CA ASP A 346 -5.15 18.21 -5.36
C ASP A 346 -4.68 17.23 -4.27
N PHE A 347 -5.63 16.63 -3.54
CA PHE A 347 -5.39 15.64 -2.47
C PHE A 347 -4.42 16.15 -1.39
N LYS A 348 -4.43 17.45 -1.10
CA LYS A 348 -3.63 18.00 -0.01
C LYS A 348 -3.99 17.28 1.30
N PRO A 349 -3.00 16.78 2.07
CA PRO A 349 -3.26 16.19 3.38
C PRO A 349 -3.97 17.17 4.32
N THR A 350 -4.94 16.66 5.08
CA THR A 350 -5.72 17.39 6.08
C THR A 350 -5.65 16.68 7.44
N PRO A 351 -4.46 16.60 8.07
CA PRO A 351 -4.33 16.09 9.43
C PRO A 351 -5.20 16.93 10.38
N GLY A 352 -5.67 16.31 11.46
CA GLY A 352 -6.54 16.96 12.41
C GLY A 352 -7.32 15.99 13.27
N LYS A 353 -8.16 16.55 14.15
CA LYS A 353 -8.94 15.77 15.11
C LYS A 353 -10.21 15.22 14.47
N ILE A 354 -10.41 13.91 14.59
CA ILE A 354 -11.66 13.25 14.23
C ILE A 354 -12.72 13.58 15.28
N THR A 355 -13.73 14.35 14.92
CA THR A 355 -14.80 14.79 15.85
C THR A 355 -16.04 13.90 15.82
N GLY A 356 -16.14 13.02 14.83
CA GLY A 356 -17.17 12.00 14.72
C GLY A 356 -16.70 10.88 13.81
N TYR A 357 -16.98 9.64 14.20
CA TYR A 357 -16.54 8.45 13.48
C TYR A 357 -17.58 7.35 13.58
N ARG A 358 -18.05 6.85 12.42
CA ARG A 358 -18.84 5.63 12.33
C ARG A 358 -18.49 4.93 11.02
N SER A 359 -17.90 3.75 11.14
CA SER A 359 -17.57 2.90 10.00
C SER A 359 -18.82 2.20 9.45
N PRO A 360 -18.86 1.89 8.14
CA PRO A 360 -19.88 1.04 7.55
C PRO A 360 -19.72 -0.42 8.00
N GLY A 361 -20.75 -1.23 7.76
CA GLY A 361 -20.74 -2.67 8.08
C GLY A 361 -21.72 -3.46 7.21
N GLY A 362 -22.21 -4.59 7.71
CA GLY A 362 -23.13 -5.48 7.00
C GLY A 362 -22.44 -6.46 6.05
N ILE A 363 -23.24 -7.25 5.33
CA ILE A 363 -22.74 -8.34 4.49
C ILE A 363 -21.72 -7.86 3.46
N GLY A 364 -20.57 -8.55 3.42
CA GLY A 364 -19.51 -8.31 2.46
C GLY A 364 -18.78 -6.97 2.65
N VAL A 365 -18.79 -6.37 3.84
CA VAL A 365 -18.03 -5.15 4.16
C VAL A 365 -17.01 -5.44 5.24
N ARG A 366 -15.74 -5.12 4.97
CA ARG A 366 -14.61 -5.19 5.90
C ARG A 366 -13.96 -3.81 6.02
N VAL A 367 -13.56 -3.46 7.23
CA VAL A 367 -12.86 -2.20 7.51
C VAL A 367 -11.62 -2.50 8.35
N ASP A 368 -10.47 -2.15 7.80
CA ASP A 368 -9.19 -2.22 8.50
C ASP A 368 -8.77 -0.78 8.81
N SER A 369 -8.83 -0.37 10.08
CA SER A 369 -8.62 1.03 10.51
C SER A 369 -7.69 1.14 11.71
N GLY A 370 -6.90 2.22 11.76
CA GLY A 370 -5.99 2.55 12.86
C GLY A 370 -6.48 3.68 13.79
N VAL A 371 -7.68 4.22 13.56
CA VAL A 371 -8.18 5.44 14.20
C VAL A 371 -9.40 5.20 15.09
N TYR A 372 -9.75 6.19 15.91
CA TYR A 372 -10.97 6.19 16.72
C TYR A 372 -11.51 7.62 16.90
N MET A 373 -12.74 7.76 17.41
CA MET A 373 -13.33 9.08 17.67
C MET A 373 -12.47 9.87 18.67
N ASN A 374 -12.23 11.16 18.38
CA ASN A 374 -11.32 12.05 19.10
C ASN A 374 -9.82 11.79 18.92
N TYR A 375 -9.42 10.83 18.09
CA TYR A 375 -8.02 10.70 17.68
C TYR A 375 -7.60 11.90 16.83
N GLU A 376 -6.37 12.37 17.02
CA GLU A 376 -5.75 13.42 16.24
C GLU A 376 -4.76 12.80 15.26
N ILE A 377 -5.04 12.96 13.97
CA ILE A 377 -4.19 12.44 12.91
C ILE A 377 -2.93 13.31 12.84
N PRO A 378 -1.73 12.77 13.10
CA PRO A 378 -0.49 13.53 13.10
C PRO A 378 -0.10 13.96 11.67
N SER A 379 0.62 15.08 11.56
CA SER A 379 1.12 15.59 10.27
C SER A 379 2.44 14.94 9.79
N TYR A 380 3.03 14.04 10.59
CA TYR A 380 4.36 13.47 10.34
C TYR A 380 4.34 12.19 9.48
N TYR A 381 3.17 11.59 9.27
CA TYR A 381 3.02 10.27 8.64
C TYR A 381 2.04 10.32 7.47
N ASP A 382 1.81 9.16 6.87
CA ASP A 382 0.77 8.98 5.87
C ASP A 382 -0.61 9.39 6.41
N SER A 383 -1.46 9.84 5.49
CA SER A 383 -2.81 10.35 5.75
C SER A 383 -3.84 9.24 5.94
N MET A 384 -3.47 7.96 5.91
CA MET A 384 -4.44 6.88 5.85
C MET A 384 -5.21 6.73 7.17
N ILE A 385 -6.54 6.75 7.06
CA ILE A 385 -7.48 6.58 8.17
C ILE A 385 -7.88 5.10 8.28
N ALA A 386 -8.26 4.52 7.13
CA ALA A 386 -8.76 3.16 7.03
C ALA A 386 -8.69 2.65 5.60
N LYS A 387 -8.78 1.33 5.46
CA LYS A 387 -9.07 0.63 4.21
C LYS A 387 -10.51 0.18 4.27
N LEU A 388 -11.31 0.56 3.28
CA LEU A 388 -12.68 0.07 3.12
C LEU A 388 -12.67 -1.00 2.04
N ILE A 389 -12.99 -2.22 2.42
CA ILE A 389 -13.02 -3.37 1.54
C ILE A 389 -14.45 -3.86 1.42
N VAL A 390 -14.88 -4.14 0.19
CA VAL A 390 -16.13 -4.84 -0.05
C VAL A 390 -15.90 -6.08 -0.89
N TRP A 391 -16.73 -7.08 -0.66
CA TRP A 391 -16.82 -8.29 -1.46
C TRP A 391 -18.23 -8.44 -1.99
N GLY A 392 -18.41 -8.89 -3.24
CA GLY A 392 -19.69 -9.29 -3.81
C GLY A 392 -19.57 -10.51 -4.71
N ARG A 393 -20.70 -11.12 -5.08
CA ARG A 393 -20.69 -12.31 -5.93
C ARG A 393 -20.16 -12.06 -7.34
N ASN A 394 -20.17 -10.80 -7.77
CA ASN A 394 -19.57 -10.33 -9.01
C ASN A 394 -19.18 -8.85 -8.86
N ARG A 395 -18.43 -8.33 -9.83
CA ARG A 395 -17.92 -6.96 -9.84
C ARG A 395 -19.02 -5.90 -9.72
N ALA A 396 -20.15 -6.07 -10.41
CA ALA A 396 -21.27 -5.13 -10.35
C ALA A 396 -21.87 -5.04 -8.93
N GLU A 397 -22.05 -6.19 -8.28
CA GLU A 397 -22.52 -6.25 -6.89
C GLU A 397 -21.51 -5.61 -5.93
N ALA A 398 -20.20 -5.84 -6.12
CA ALA A 398 -19.14 -5.21 -5.33
C ALA A 398 -19.16 -3.68 -5.48
N ILE A 399 -19.36 -3.15 -6.70
CA ILE A 399 -19.49 -1.70 -6.95
C ILE A 399 -20.70 -1.12 -6.21
N GLU A 400 -21.87 -1.74 -6.32
CA GLU A 400 -23.07 -1.25 -5.62
C GLU A 400 -22.92 -1.33 -4.09
N ARG A 401 -22.25 -2.38 -3.60
CA ARG A 401 -21.91 -2.52 -2.18
C ARG A 401 -20.94 -1.43 -1.72
N MET A 402 -19.92 -1.10 -2.51
CA MET A 402 -18.97 -0.01 -2.23
C MET A 402 -19.68 1.34 -2.18
N LYS A 403 -20.57 1.62 -3.14
CA LYS A 403 -21.38 2.86 -3.15
C LYS A 403 -22.16 3.03 -1.85
N ARG A 404 -22.83 1.96 -1.39
CA ARG A 404 -23.59 1.96 -0.14
C ARG A 404 -22.68 2.11 1.08
N ALA A 405 -21.57 1.37 1.15
CA ALA A 405 -20.62 1.47 2.27
C ALA A 405 -19.97 2.88 2.37
N LEU A 406 -19.60 3.50 1.25
CA LEU A 406 -19.08 4.87 1.22
C LEU A 406 -20.14 5.92 1.62
N ALA A 407 -21.42 5.68 1.32
CA ALA A 407 -22.50 6.55 1.77
C ALA A 407 -22.74 6.48 3.28
N GLU A 408 -22.52 5.30 3.87
CA GLU A 408 -22.65 5.05 5.31
C GLU A 408 -21.43 5.45 6.14
N TYR A 409 -20.28 5.72 5.50
CA TYR A 409 -19.03 6.01 6.21
C TYR A 409 -18.98 7.46 6.68
N ILE A 410 -19.10 7.65 7.99
CA ILE A 410 -19.10 8.97 8.63
C ILE A 410 -17.72 9.23 9.26
N ILE A 411 -17.02 10.24 8.73
CA ILE A 411 -15.78 10.77 9.30
C ILE A 411 -15.92 12.30 9.31
N LEU A 412 -15.85 12.89 10.50
CA LEU A 412 -16.04 14.33 10.73
C LEU A 412 -14.78 14.94 11.35
N GLY A 413 -14.55 16.22 11.10
CA GLY A 413 -13.41 16.99 11.65
C GLY A 413 -12.22 17.11 10.69
N VAL A 414 -12.11 16.21 9.72
CA VAL A 414 -11.11 16.23 8.64
C VAL A 414 -11.78 16.03 7.28
N LYS A 415 -11.15 16.48 6.19
CA LYS A 415 -11.57 16.11 4.83
C LYS A 415 -11.06 14.71 4.51
N THR A 416 -11.72 14.02 3.58
CA THR A 416 -11.36 12.65 3.21
C THR A 416 -11.44 12.40 1.71
N THR A 417 -10.84 11.28 1.27
CA THR A 417 -10.92 10.77 -0.11
C THR A 417 -12.28 10.14 -0.46
N ILE A 418 -13.25 10.07 0.46
CA ILE A 418 -14.58 9.47 0.21
C ILE A 418 -15.30 10.06 -1.04
N PRO A 419 -15.34 11.39 -1.26
CA PRO A 419 -15.99 11.94 -2.45
C PRO A 419 -15.34 11.46 -3.76
N PHE A 420 -14.02 11.30 -3.79
CA PHE A 420 -13.30 10.76 -4.94
C PHE A 420 -13.72 9.32 -5.21
N HIS A 421 -13.73 8.47 -4.19
CA HIS A 421 -14.14 7.06 -4.32
C HIS A 421 -15.59 6.94 -4.80
N LYS A 422 -16.51 7.74 -4.25
CA LYS A 422 -17.91 7.81 -4.71
C LYS A 422 -17.99 8.21 -6.19
N ALA A 423 -17.17 9.16 -6.64
CA ALA A 423 -17.14 9.59 -8.04
C ALA A 423 -16.64 8.47 -8.97
N ILE A 424 -15.59 7.74 -8.59
CA ILE A 424 -15.08 6.60 -9.37
C ILE A 424 -16.13 5.49 -9.48
N MET A 425 -16.81 5.13 -8.38
CA MET A 425 -17.86 4.10 -8.41
C MET A 425 -19.07 4.48 -9.29
N ARG A 426 -19.26 5.79 -9.57
CA ARG A 426 -20.30 6.29 -10.47
C ARG A 426 -19.82 6.41 -11.93
N ASN A 427 -18.53 6.32 -12.20
CA ASN A 427 -17.95 6.49 -13.53
C ASN A 427 -18.21 5.27 -14.44
N GLU A 428 -18.71 5.51 -15.64
CA GLU A 428 -19.07 4.44 -16.58
C GLU A 428 -17.86 3.63 -17.10
N ALA A 429 -16.72 4.27 -17.35
CA ALA A 429 -15.51 3.56 -17.78
C ALA A 429 -14.99 2.64 -16.67
N PHE A 430 -15.06 3.09 -15.40
CA PHE A 430 -14.75 2.23 -14.26
C PHE A 430 -15.70 1.03 -14.17
N LYS A 431 -17.01 1.24 -14.29
CA LYS A 431 -18.02 0.16 -14.26
C LYS A 431 -17.83 -0.87 -15.37
N LYS A 432 -17.41 -0.43 -16.56
CA LYS A 432 -17.10 -1.31 -17.70
C LYS A 432 -15.75 -2.02 -17.57
N GLY A 433 -14.92 -1.65 -16.60
CA GLY A 433 -13.58 -2.21 -16.44
C GLY A 433 -12.58 -1.69 -17.47
N GLU A 434 -12.83 -0.52 -18.07
CA GLU A 434 -11.93 0.19 -18.99
C GLU A 434 -10.84 0.93 -18.21
N LEU A 435 -9.93 0.18 -17.57
CA LEU A 435 -8.94 0.70 -16.64
C LEU A 435 -7.55 0.77 -17.27
N HIS A 436 -6.74 1.73 -16.80
CA HIS A 436 -5.32 1.86 -17.06
C HIS A 436 -4.73 2.89 -16.07
N THR A 437 -3.40 2.94 -15.94
CA THR A 437 -2.70 3.80 -14.96
C THR A 437 -2.96 5.31 -15.14
N HIS A 438 -3.36 5.74 -16.34
CA HIS A 438 -3.73 7.13 -16.63
C HIS A 438 -5.22 7.45 -16.44
N PHE A 439 -6.02 6.52 -15.89
CA PHE A 439 -7.48 6.68 -15.78
C PHE A 439 -7.89 7.97 -15.06
N VAL A 440 -7.29 8.25 -13.90
CA VAL A 440 -7.65 9.43 -13.09
C VAL A 440 -7.34 10.73 -13.83
N ASP A 441 -6.19 10.79 -14.52
CA ASP A 441 -5.81 11.97 -15.30
C ASP A 441 -6.68 12.15 -16.55
N GLN A 442 -6.97 11.06 -17.27
CA GLN A 442 -7.84 11.08 -18.45
C GLN A 442 -9.27 11.49 -18.11
N HIS A 443 -9.79 11.05 -16.96
CA HIS A 443 -11.16 11.33 -16.53
C HIS A 443 -11.27 12.51 -15.54
N ARG A 444 -10.17 13.25 -15.31
CA ARG A 444 -10.05 14.27 -14.25
C ARG A 444 -11.24 15.23 -14.19
N LYS A 445 -11.58 15.88 -15.31
CA LYS A 445 -12.67 16.87 -15.36
C LYS A 445 -14.01 16.27 -14.89
N LYS A 446 -14.37 15.10 -15.43
CA LYS A 446 -15.62 14.39 -15.07
C LYS A 446 -15.62 13.95 -13.60
N ILE A 447 -14.48 13.48 -13.09
CA ILE A 447 -14.33 13.09 -11.69
C ILE A 447 -14.48 14.32 -10.78
N GLU A 448 -13.84 15.44 -11.10
CA GLU A 448 -13.96 16.69 -10.32
C GLU A 448 -15.38 17.25 -10.29
N GLU A 449 -16.07 17.27 -11.42
CA GLU A 449 -17.48 17.68 -11.52
C GLU A 449 -18.37 16.78 -10.64
N GLU A 450 -18.17 15.46 -10.72
CA GLU A 450 -18.92 14.48 -9.93
C GLU A 450 -18.63 14.63 -8.43
N MET A 451 -17.37 14.82 -8.04
CA MET A 451 -16.99 15.07 -6.64
C MET A 451 -17.69 16.32 -6.08
N ARG A 452 -17.76 17.41 -6.85
CA ARG A 452 -18.47 18.63 -6.43
C ARG A 452 -19.96 18.36 -6.22
N ARG A 453 -20.58 17.57 -7.11
CA ARG A 453 -21.98 17.16 -6.97
C ARG A 453 -22.20 16.33 -5.71
N ILE A 454 -21.36 15.33 -5.47
CA ILE A 454 -21.40 14.47 -4.27
C ILE A 454 -21.26 15.29 -2.99
N VAL A 455 -20.35 16.27 -2.94
CA VAL A 455 -20.16 17.13 -1.76
C VAL A 455 -21.43 17.96 -1.48
N ILE A 456 -22.15 18.39 -2.51
CA ILE A 456 -23.43 19.09 -2.37
C ILE A 456 -24.52 18.13 -1.88
N GLU A 457 -24.64 16.95 -2.51
CA GLU A 457 -25.59 15.89 -2.12
C GLU A 457 -25.42 15.49 -0.64
N ASP A 458 -24.18 15.30 -0.20
CA ASP A 458 -23.87 14.84 1.17
C ASP A 458 -24.01 15.96 2.22
N LYS A 459 -24.11 17.24 1.82
CA LYS A 459 -24.03 18.39 2.74
C LYS A 459 -25.09 18.35 3.85
N GLU A 460 -26.34 18.11 3.48
CA GLU A 460 -27.45 18.05 4.44
C GLU A 460 -27.32 16.84 5.37
N MET A 461 -26.91 15.70 4.83
CA MET A 461 -26.66 14.49 5.61
C MET A 461 -25.54 14.72 6.62
N VAL A 462 -24.40 15.25 6.20
CA VAL A 462 -23.25 15.56 7.07
C VAL A 462 -23.65 16.55 8.16
N SER A 463 -24.41 17.59 7.85
CA SER A 463 -24.89 18.57 8.83
C SER A 463 -25.80 17.93 9.90
N ARG A 464 -26.73 17.06 9.48
CA ARG A 464 -27.58 16.31 10.43
C ARG A 464 -26.75 15.36 11.30
N LEU A 465 -25.80 14.65 10.72
CA LEU A 465 -24.97 13.68 11.45
C LEU A 465 -24.03 14.36 12.45
N GLN A 466 -23.47 15.54 12.13
CA GLN A 466 -22.68 16.32 13.08
C GLN A 466 -23.43 16.57 14.40
N SER A 467 -24.75 16.79 14.34
CA SER A 467 -25.57 16.99 15.54
C SER A 467 -25.73 15.73 16.41
N THR A 468 -25.46 14.55 15.85
CA THR A 468 -25.50 13.26 16.58
C THR A 468 -24.24 13.01 17.41
N PHE A 469 -23.07 13.46 16.92
CA PHE A 469 -21.78 13.21 17.58
C PHE A 469 -21.31 14.35 18.49
N LEU A 470 -21.79 15.57 18.25
CA LEU A 470 -21.46 16.73 19.07
C LEU A 470 -22.44 16.88 20.24
N PRO A 471 -21.96 17.29 21.43
CA PRO A 471 -22.84 17.57 22.56
C PRO A 471 -23.87 18.65 22.19
N SER A 472 -25.08 18.54 22.73
CA SER A 472 -26.13 19.55 22.49
C SER A 472 -25.62 20.95 22.86
N LYS A 473 -26.15 22.00 22.20
CA LYS A 473 -25.77 23.40 22.49
C LYS A 473 -25.80 23.73 23.99
N LYS A 474 -26.72 23.11 24.74
CA LYS A 474 -26.84 23.26 26.20
C LYS A 474 -25.66 22.63 26.95
N VAL A 475 -25.25 21.41 26.58
CA VAL A 475 -24.08 20.73 27.18
C VAL A 475 -22.80 21.50 26.83
N ALA A 476 -22.65 21.93 25.58
CA ALA A 476 -21.50 22.75 25.17
C ALA A 476 -21.41 24.07 25.94
N ALA A 477 -22.54 24.77 26.13
CA ALA A 477 -22.60 26.00 26.92
C ALA A 477 -22.25 25.77 28.40
N ILE A 478 -22.74 24.67 29.00
CA ILE A 478 -22.41 24.30 30.38
C ILE A 478 -20.92 23.99 30.51
N SER A 479 -20.35 23.20 29.61
CA SER A 479 -18.91 22.88 29.62
C SER A 479 -18.04 24.13 29.43
N ALA A 480 -18.44 25.05 28.56
CA ALA A 480 -17.75 26.34 28.38
C ALA A 480 -17.83 27.21 29.64
N ALA A 481 -18.99 27.29 30.27
CA ALA A 481 -19.18 28.04 31.52
C ALA A 481 -18.36 27.46 32.67
N ILE A 482 -18.35 26.13 32.84
CA ILE A 482 -17.51 25.44 33.84
C ILE A 482 -16.03 25.68 33.54
N GLY A 483 -15.60 25.54 32.29
CA GLY A 483 -14.22 25.79 31.89
C GLY A 483 -13.77 27.23 32.19
N SER A 484 -14.62 28.21 31.89
CA SER A 484 -14.39 29.62 32.21
C SER A 484 -14.30 29.85 33.73
N TYR A 485 -15.19 29.24 34.52
CA TYR A 485 -15.20 29.33 35.98
C TYR A 485 -13.95 28.71 36.61
N MET A 486 -13.51 27.55 36.12
CA MET A 486 -12.28 26.90 36.58
C MET A 486 -11.03 27.72 36.23
N ALA A 487 -11.01 28.35 35.04
CA ALA A 487 -9.93 29.22 34.61
C ALA A 487 -9.86 30.52 35.43
N SER A 488 -11.01 31.11 35.77
CA SER A 488 -11.07 32.29 36.65
C SER A 488 -10.64 31.96 38.07
N ASN A 489 -11.04 30.81 38.63
CA ASN A 489 -10.64 30.43 39.98
C ASN A 489 -9.17 30.02 40.10
N LYS A 490 -8.55 29.45 39.05
CA LYS A 490 -7.10 29.22 39.01
C LYS A 490 -6.27 30.51 39.02
N ARG A 491 -6.85 31.66 38.62
CA ARG A 491 -6.21 32.98 38.73
C ARG A 491 -6.36 33.62 40.11
N VAL A 492 -7.23 33.07 40.98
CA VAL A 492 -7.46 33.58 42.35
C VAL A 492 -6.61 32.83 43.40
N LEU A 493 -6.02 31.69 43.02
CA LEU A 493 -5.15 30.85 43.87
C LEU A 493 -3.66 30.94 43.51
N LYS A 494 -3.28 31.88 42.64
CA LYS A 494 -1.91 32.37 42.44
C LYS A 494 -1.88 33.82 42.87
#